data_AF-A0A7J8P8J0-F1
#
_entry.id   AF-A0A7J8P8J0-F1
#
_cell.length_a   1.000
_cell.length_b   1.000
_cell.length_c   1.000
_cell.angle_alpha   90.00
_cell.angle_beta   90.00
_cell.angle_gamma   90.00
#
_symmetry.space_group_name_H-M   'P 1'
#
loop_
_entity.id
_entity.type
_entity.pdbx_description
1 polymer ?
#
loop_
_entity_poly.entity_id
_entity_poly.type
_entity_poly.pdbx_seq_one_letter_code
_entity_poly.pdbx_strand_id
1 'polypeptide(L)'
;KWLKRIIVTTKESDNFYHYRDNKVLPSHVDSELANAEAWWYKPEYVINELNINSVITTPCHEEILPINSWTTQRPYTLRGYSYSGGGKKVTRVEVTMDGGETWQVCTLDHPEKPNKYGKFWCWCFWSLEVEVLDLLGAKEIAVRAWDETNNTQPEKLIWNLMGMMNNCWFRVKTNVCRPHKGEIGIVFEHPTLPGNQSGGWMAKERHPENPTIKKSVSSPFMNTASKTFSMSEVNKHNSADSAWIVVHGNIYDCTRFLKDHPGGTDSILINAGTDCTEEFDAIHSDKAKKMLEDYRIGELLTSGYISDSAGSSPNTSVHGASNMSFLAPIKEVAPTRPVALVPREKIPCKLVEKTSISHDVRRFRFALPSEDQVLGLPVGKHIFLCATIDDK
;
A
#
# COMPACT_ATOMS: atom_id res chain seq x y z
N LYS A 1 19.51 14.01 -2.88
CA LYS A 1 20.25 12.71 -2.72
C LYS A 1 21.25 12.55 -3.86
N TRP A 2 22.34 11.80 -3.65
CA TRP A 2 23.41 11.51 -4.64
C TRP A 2 23.77 12.69 -5.56
N LEU A 3 24.01 13.85 -4.94
CA LEU A 3 24.27 15.10 -5.66
C LEU A 3 25.49 14.93 -6.58
N LYS A 4 25.29 15.22 -7.88
CA LYS A 4 26.35 15.15 -8.89
C LYS A 4 26.80 16.50 -9.41
N ARG A 5 25.89 17.47 -9.48
CA ARG A 5 26.14 18.79 -10.06
C ARG A 5 25.26 19.84 -9.39
N ILE A 6 25.79 21.05 -9.24
CA ILE A 6 25.06 22.26 -8.88
C ILE A 6 25.20 23.22 -10.05
N ILE A 7 24.09 23.76 -10.54
CA ILE A 7 24.06 24.70 -11.66
C ILE A 7 23.38 25.97 -11.18
N VAL A 8 24.03 27.11 -11.37
CA VAL A 8 23.42 28.43 -11.15
C VAL A 8 22.86 28.90 -12.49
N THR A 9 21.58 29.27 -12.51
CA THR A 9 20.84 29.64 -13.72
C THR A 9 19.79 30.69 -13.40
N THR A 10 19.34 31.43 -14.41
CA THR A 10 18.27 32.44 -14.30
C THR A 10 16.87 31.87 -14.52
N LYS A 11 16.75 30.56 -14.74
CA LYS A 11 15.49 29.85 -14.98
C LYS A 11 15.36 28.65 -14.05
N GLU A 12 14.13 28.19 -13.84
CA GLU A 12 13.87 26.94 -13.12
C GLU A 12 14.47 25.73 -13.84
N SER A 13 14.54 24.61 -13.12
CA SER A 13 15.01 23.33 -13.65
C SER A 13 14.13 22.87 -14.82
N ASP A 14 14.75 22.49 -15.93
CA ASP A 14 14.10 21.87 -17.09
C ASP A 14 13.94 20.35 -16.95
N ASN A 15 14.30 19.79 -15.79
CA ASN A 15 14.21 18.36 -15.52
C ASN A 15 12.76 17.86 -15.53
N PHE A 16 12.54 16.66 -16.07
CA PHE A 16 11.24 15.99 -16.10
C PHE A 16 10.50 16.04 -14.76
N TYR A 17 11.18 15.71 -13.65
CA TYR A 17 10.56 15.66 -12.32
C TYR A 17 10.19 17.04 -11.75
N HIS A 18 10.71 18.13 -12.30
CA HIS A 18 10.32 19.49 -11.91
C HIS A 18 8.94 19.86 -12.48
N TYR A 19 8.62 19.37 -13.68
CA TYR A 19 7.35 19.70 -14.35
C TYR A 19 6.28 18.61 -14.19
N ARG A 20 6.67 17.33 -14.29
CA ARG A 20 5.74 16.20 -14.41
C ARG A 20 5.46 15.48 -13.09
N ASP A 21 5.96 16.01 -11.97
CA ASP A 21 5.84 15.42 -10.64
C ASP A 21 5.81 16.54 -9.58
N ASN A 22 5.52 16.21 -8.32
CA ASN A 22 5.55 17.14 -7.18
C ASN A 22 4.68 18.40 -7.36
N LYS A 23 3.43 18.20 -7.80
CA LYS A 23 2.44 19.26 -7.99
C LYS A 23 1.09 18.95 -7.36
N VAL A 24 0.41 20.00 -6.91
CA VAL A 24 -1.00 19.94 -6.48
C VAL A 24 -1.86 20.61 -7.54
N LEU A 25 -2.35 19.81 -8.49
CA LEU A 25 -3.26 20.30 -9.52
C LEU A 25 -4.69 20.47 -8.96
N PRO A 26 -5.53 21.34 -9.55
CA PRO A 26 -6.93 21.45 -9.17
C PRO A 26 -7.66 20.11 -9.31
N SER A 27 -8.67 19.89 -8.46
CA SER A 27 -9.35 18.60 -8.31
C SER A 27 -10.08 18.08 -9.56
N HIS A 28 -10.40 18.95 -10.51
CA HIS A 28 -11.04 18.58 -11.77
C HIS A 28 -10.04 18.17 -12.86
N VAL A 29 -8.73 18.38 -12.62
CA VAL A 29 -7.69 18.11 -13.61
C VAL A 29 -7.25 16.65 -13.49
N ASP A 30 -7.56 15.87 -14.51
CA ASP A 30 -7.04 14.52 -14.69
C ASP A 30 -5.79 14.51 -15.59
N SER A 31 -5.24 13.32 -15.86
CA SER A 31 -4.02 13.18 -16.66
C SER A 31 -4.19 13.65 -18.11
N GLU A 32 -5.36 13.37 -18.71
CA GLU A 32 -5.65 13.75 -20.10
C GLU A 32 -5.69 15.28 -20.21
N LEU A 33 -6.45 15.93 -19.34
CA LEU A 33 -6.56 17.39 -19.29
C LEU A 33 -5.21 18.03 -18.95
N ALA A 34 -4.47 17.45 -17.98
CA ALA A 34 -3.16 17.97 -17.60
C ALA A 34 -2.18 18.01 -18.77
N ASN A 35 -2.25 17.01 -19.66
CA ASN A 35 -1.45 16.93 -20.88
C ASN A 35 -1.96 17.89 -21.96
N ALA A 36 -3.27 17.89 -22.22
CA ALA A 36 -3.89 18.68 -23.30
C ALA A 36 -3.72 20.19 -23.08
N GLU A 37 -3.82 20.65 -21.83
CA GLU A 37 -3.80 22.07 -21.48
C GLU A 37 -2.52 22.51 -20.76
N ALA A 38 -1.47 21.68 -20.83
CA ALA A 38 -0.14 22.01 -20.31
C ALA A 38 -0.12 22.38 -18.81
N TRP A 39 -1.00 21.80 -17.99
CA TRP A 39 -1.09 22.07 -16.54
C TRP A 39 0.23 21.79 -15.80
N TRP A 40 1.00 20.81 -16.26
CA TRP A 40 2.32 20.49 -15.72
C TRP A 40 3.31 21.66 -15.74
N TYR A 41 3.14 22.62 -16.65
CA TYR A 41 4.05 23.75 -16.82
C TYR A 41 3.59 25.03 -16.12
N LYS A 42 2.42 24.98 -15.46
CA LYS A 42 1.90 26.08 -14.65
C LYS A 42 2.67 26.14 -13.30
N PRO A 43 3.37 27.26 -13.00
CA PRO A 43 4.26 27.35 -11.84
C PRO A 43 3.50 27.40 -10.50
N GLU A 44 2.23 27.81 -10.50
CA GLU A 44 1.42 28.02 -9.29
C GLU A 44 1.14 26.71 -8.52
N TYR A 45 1.28 25.56 -9.20
CA TYR A 45 0.97 24.25 -8.63
C TYR A 45 2.21 23.49 -8.13
N VAL A 46 3.41 24.09 -8.24
CA VAL A 46 4.66 23.47 -7.78
C VAL A 46 4.69 23.40 -6.25
N ILE A 47 5.02 22.23 -5.71
CA ILE A 47 5.23 22.05 -4.27
C ILE A 47 6.64 22.51 -3.91
N ASN A 48 6.73 23.53 -3.06
CA ASN A 48 7.99 24.00 -2.48
C ASN A 48 7.96 23.89 -0.95
N GLU A 49 6.95 24.52 -0.33
CA GLU A 49 6.68 24.39 1.10
C GLU A 49 5.59 23.34 1.34
N LEU A 50 5.76 22.52 2.39
CA LEU A 50 4.71 21.63 2.88
C LEU A 50 3.56 22.44 3.51
N ASN A 51 2.34 21.91 3.44
CA ASN A 51 1.20 22.44 4.18
C ASN A 51 1.23 21.96 5.64
N ILE A 52 0.43 22.61 6.48
CA ILE A 52 0.15 22.15 7.86
C ILE A 52 -0.49 20.76 7.82
N ASN A 53 0.00 19.85 8.64
CA ASN A 53 -0.53 18.49 8.76
C ASN A 53 -0.44 17.98 10.21
N SER A 54 -1.35 17.07 10.56
CA SER A 54 -1.38 16.38 11.86
C SER A 54 -1.90 14.97 11.71
N VAL A 55 -1.37 14.05 12.51
CA VAL A 55 -1.66 12.62 12.44
C VAL A 55 -1.80 12.06 13.85
N ILE A 56 -2.75 11.14 14.05
CA ILE A 56 -2.92 10.36 15.28
C ILE A 56 -2.04 9.12 15.18
N THR A 57 -1.20 8.88 16.20
CA THR A 57 -0.36 7.67 16.30
C THR A 57 -0.78 6.75 17.45
N THR A 58 -1.48 7.30 18.44
CA THR A 58 -2.04 6.55 19.58
C THR A 58 -3.48 7.00 19.76
N PRO A 59 -4.46 6.09 19.66
CA PRO A 59 -4.34 4.62 19.57
C PRO A 59 -3.73 4.11 18.26
N CYS A 60 -3.10 2.94 18.30
CA CYS A 60 -2.63 2.23 17.11
C CYS A 60 -3.79 1.61 16.31
N HIS A 61 -3.55 1.31 15.02
CA HIS A 61 -4.50 0.51 14.24
C HIS A 61 -4.69 -0.87 14.89
N GLU A 62 -5.95 -1.30 15.03
CA GLU A 62 -6.38 -2.54 15.71
C GLU A 62 -6.01 -2.63 17.20
N GLU A 63 -5.58 -1.52 17.82
CA GLU A 63 -5.48 -1.47 19.27
C GLU A 63 -6.86 -1.68 19.89
N ILE A 64 -6.92 -2.49 20.96
CA ILE A 64 -8.13 -2.73 21.74
C ILE A 64 -7.92 -2.15 23.14
N LEU A 65 -8.72 -1.14 23.49
CA LEU A 65 -8.81 -0.61 24.84
C LEU A 65 -9.93 -1.33 25.59
N PRO A 66 -9.63 -2.21 26.57
CA PRO A 66 -10.68 -2.87 27.34
C PRO A 66 -11.42 -1.86 28.22
N ILE A 67 -12.71 -2.07 28.43
CA ILE A 67 -13.55 -1.26 29.32
C ILE A 67 -13.80 -2.08 30.59
N ASN A 68 -13.04 -1.76 31.63
CA ASN A 68 -13.15 -2.42 32.93
C ASN A 68 -12.81 -1.42 34.05
N SER A 69 -13.01 -1.83 35.30
CA SER A 69 -12.81 -0.97 36.47
C SER A 69 -11.41 -0.37 36.58
N TRP A 70 -10.39 -0.96 35.93
CA TRP A 70 -9.04 -0.42 35.93
C TRP A 70 -8.85 0.66 34.87
N THR A 71 -9.28 0.41 33.64
CA THR A 71 -9.12 1.36 32.53
C THR A 71 -10.04 2.55 32.66
N THR A 72 -11.24 2.40 33.22
CA THR A 72 -12.17 3.52 33.41
C THR A 72 -11.82 4.44 34.58
N GLN A 73 -10.81 4.10 35.39
CA GLN A 73 -10.32 4.94 36.49
C GLN A 73 -9.13 5.83 36.11
N ARG A 74 -8.66 5.75 34.86
CA ARG A 74 -7.49 6.50 34.39
C ARG A 74 -7.78 7.09 33.01
N PRO A 75 -7.25 8.28 32.70
CA PRO A 75 -7.36 8.81 31.36
C PRO A 75 -6.58 7.95 30.36
N TYR A 76 -7.08 7.89 29.13
CA TYR A 76 -6.36 7.37 27.98
C TYR A 76 -5.62 8.52 27.30
N THR A 77 -4.32 8.34 27.03
CA THR A 77 -3.51 9.39 26.37
C THR A 77 -3.49 9.20 24.86
N LEU A 78 -4.26 10.03 24.15
CA LEU A 78 -4.13 10.21 22.71
C LEU A 78 -2.80 10.87 22.38
N ARG A 79 -2.13 10.43 21.32
CA ARG A 79 -0.85 11.00 20.87
C ARG A 79 -0.76 11.09 19.36
N GLY A 80 0.10 11.98 18.90
CA GLY A 80 0.46 12.08 17.50
C GLY A 80 1.56 13.09 17.25
N TYR A 81 1.72 13.44 15.98
CA TYR A 81 2.66 14.47 15.55
C TYR A 81 1.98 15.49 14.65
N SER A 82 2.62 16.63 14.46
CA SER A 82 2.20 17.68 13.53
C SER A 82 3.42 18.40 12.96
N TYR A 83 3.28 18.96 11.75
CA TYR A 83 4.34 19.74 11.09
C TYR A 83 3.73 20.80 10.17
N SER A 84 4.49 21.84 9.85
CA SER A 84 4.19 22.79 8.78
C SER A 84 5.44 23.12 7.97
N GLY A 85 5.29 23.44 6.68
CA GLY A 85 6.40 23.82 5.81
C GLY A 85 6.89 25.25 6.03
N GLY A 86 7.91 25.66 5.28
CA GLY A 86 8.45 27.03 5.34
C GLY A 86 9.11 27.40 6.68
N GLY A 87 9.37 26.40 7.52
CA GLY A 87 9.91 26.57 8.87
C GLY A 87 8.91 27.17 9.85
N LYS A 88 7.60 27.02 9.58
CA LYS A 88 6.52 27.61 10.36
C LYS A 88 6.25 26.80 11.63
N LYS A 89 6.18 27.47 12.78
CA LYS A 89 5.87 26.80 14.04
C LYS A 89 4.43 26.28 14.06
N VAL A 90 4.22 25.03 14.51
CA VAL A 90 2.88 24.56 14.88
C VAL A 90 2.49 25.20 16.22
N THR A 91 1.37 25.91 16.23
CA THR A 91 0.94 26.71 17.40
C THR A 91 -0.19 26.07 18.16
N ARG A 92 -0.98 25.21 17.51
CA ARG A 92 -2.16 24.57 18.11
C ARG A 92 -2.43 23.24 17.43
N VAL A 93 -2.78 22.24 18.23
CA VAL A 93 -3.38 20.98 17.78
C VAL A 93 -4.63 20.76 18.61
N GLU A 94 -5.71 20.37 17.94
CA GLU A 94 -7.01 20.09 18.57
C GLU A 94 -7.51 18.71 18.15
N VAL A 95 -8.17 18.04 19.08
CA VAL A 95 -8.85 16.75 18.86
C VAL A 95 -10.34 16.89 19.12
N THR A 96 -11.15 16.24 18.29
CA THR A 96 -12.59 16.07 18.49
C THR A 96 -12.94 14.59 18.60
N MET A 97 -13.98 14.28 19.38
CA MET A 97 -14.56 12.95 19.55
C MET A 97 -16.07 12.92 19.22
N ASP A 98 -16.63 14.05 18.77
CA ASP A 98 -18.05 14.25 18.49
C ASP A 98 -18.33 14.75 17.07
N GLY A 99 -17.41 14.46 16.14
CA GLY A 99 -17.55 14.83 14.73
C GLY A 99 -17.21 16.29 14.42
N GLY A 100 -16.61 17.02 15.37
CA GLY A 100 -16.17 18.40 15.20
C GLY A 100 -17.09 19.44 15.82
N GLU A 101 -18.10 19.03 16.58
CA GLU A 101 -18.98 19.91 17.36
C GLU A 101 -18.19 20.58 18.50
N THR A 102 -17.35 19.81 19.19
CA THR A 102 -16.42 20.33 20.21
C THR A 102 -14.98 19.89 19.97
N TRP A 103 -14.04 20.69 20.50
CA TRP A 103 -12.60 20.52 20.29
C TRP A 103 -11.84 20.71 21.59
N GLN A 104 -10.90 19.81 21.85
CA GLN A 104 -10.01 19.86 22.99
C GLN A 104 -8.59 20.18 22.53
N VAL A 105 -7.96 21.18 23.15
CA VAL A 105 -6.61 21.61 22.81
C VAL A 105 -5.58 20.64 23.39
N CYS A 106 -4.68 20.15 22.56
CA CYS A 106 -3.62 19.22 22.96
C CYS A 106 -2.44 19.95 23.62
N THR A 107 -1.70 19.22 24.45
CA THR A 107 -0.36 19.65 24.89
C THR A 107 0.63 19.43 23.76
N LEU A 108 1.47 20.43 23.46
CA LEU A 108 2.50 20.36 22.42
C LEU A 108 3.90 20.20 23.03
N ASP A 109 4.65 19.24 22.52
CA ASP A 109 6.08 19.08 22.75
C ASP A 109 6.84 19.44 21.47
N HIS A 110 7.75 20.41 21.57
CA HIS A 110 8.61 20.85 20.48
C HIS A 110 10.07 20.50 20.83
N PRO A 111 10.57 19.32 20.39
CA PRO A 111 11.96 18.95 20.66
C PRO A 111 12.98 19.91 20.04
N GLU A 112 12.63 20.51 18.89
CA GLU A 112 13.45 21.53 18.24
C GLU A 112 13.25 22.92 18.87
N LYS A 113 14.35 23.65 19.04
CA LYS A 113 14.34 25.09 19.32
C LYS A 113 14.44 25.88 18.01
N PRO A 114 13.79 27.05 17.90
CA PRO A 114 13.87 27.84 16.70
C PRO A 114 15.32 28.18 16.36
N ASN A 115 15.65 28.18 15.07
CA ASN A 115 16.95 28.69 14.62
C ASN A 115 17.04 30.22 14.81
N LYS A 116 18.17 30.82 14.46
CA LYS A 116 18.40 32.29 14.57
C LYS A 116 17.40 33.16 13.79
N TYR A 117 16.61 32.58 12.89
CA TYR A 117 15.57 33.25 12.11
C TYR A 117 14.14 32.95 12.61
N GLY A 118 14.01 32.29 13.77
CA GLY A 118 12.71 31.91 14.33
C GLY A 118 12.09 30.67 13.68
N LYS A 119 12.82 29.93 12.83
CA LYS A 119 12.27 28.82 12.04
C LYS A 119 12.34 27.48 12.77
N PHE A 120 11.30 26.67 12.58
CA PHE A 120 11.14 25.29 13.05
C PHE A 120 11.08 24.34 11.85
N TRP A 121 12.12 23.53 11.64
CA TRP A 121 12.21 22.60 10.51
C TRP A 121 11.77 21.17 10.86
N CYS A 122 11.61 20.88 12.14
CA CYS A 122 11.14 19.60 12.65
C CYS A 122 9.65 19.65 12.99
N TRP A 123 9.04 18.47 12.94
CA TRP A 123 7.75 18.21 13.55
C TRP A 123 7.72 18.53 15.06
N CYS A 124 6.51 18.66 15.60
CA CYS A 124 6.23 18.63 17.03
C CYS A 124 5.39 17.39 17.36
N PHE A 125 5.39 16.99 18.62
CA PHE A 125 4.53 15.94 19.14
C PHE A 125 3.38 16.57 19.91
N TRP A 126 2.24 15.88 19.95
CA TRP A 126 1.09 16.31 20.73
C TRP A 126 0.54 15.16 21.56
N SER A 127 -0.07 15.51 22.70
CA SER A 127 -0.79 14.56 23.55
C SER A 127 -2.05 15.18 24.16
N LEU A 128 -3.07 14.36 24.35
CA LEU A 128 -4.31 14.72 25.04
C LEU A 128 -4.76 13.56 25.92
N GLU A 129 -5.02 13.84 27.20
CA GLU A 129 -5.66 12.90 28.12
C GLU A 129 -7.17 13.00 27.98
N VAL A 130 -7.84 11.87 27.74
CA VAL A 130 -9.30 11.79 27.59
C VAL A 130 -9.88 10.70 28.47
N GLU A 131 -11.12 10.87 28.90
CA GLU A 131 -11.82 9.84 29.67
C GLU A 131 -12.21 8.66 28.76
N VAL A 132 -12.05 7.44 29.26
CA VAL A 132 -12.39 6.21 28.49
C VAL A 132 -13.87 6.17 28.13
N LEU A 133 -14.75 6.78 28.95
CA LEU A 133 -16.18 6.86 28.66
C LEU A 133 -16.50 7.79 27.48
N ASP A 134 -15.72 8.85 27.28
CA ASP A 134 -15.89 9.73 26.11
C ASP A 134 -15.51 8.98 24.83
N LEU A 135 -14.44 8.18 24.88
CA LEU A 135 -14.03 7.31 23.79
C LEU A 135 -15.07 6.23 23.46
N LEU A 136 -15.77 5.70 24.47
CA LEU A 136 -16.84 4.72 24.28
C LEU A 136 -18.05 5.33 23.54
N GLY A 137 -18.34 6.60 23.78
CA GLY A 137 -19.40 7.34 23.10
C GLY A 137 -19.00 7.84 21.70
N ALA A 138 -17.69 7.99 21.44
CA ALA A 138 -17.17 8.45 20.16
C ALA A 138 -17.41 7.43 19.05
N LYS A 139 -17.76 7.89 17.85
CA LYS A 139 -17.75 7.09 16.61
C LYS A 139 -16.42 7.19 15.86
N GLU A 140 -15.73 8.30 16.06
CA GLU A 140 -14.42 8.58 15.52
C GLU A 140 -13.72 9.64 16.35
N ILE A 141 -12.40 9.66 16.24
CA ILE A 141 -11.49 10.66 16.78
C ILE A 141 -10.87 11.37 15.58
N ALA A 142 -10.92 12.69 15.54
CA ALA A 142 -10.27 13.47 14.48
C ALA A 142 -9.32 14.52 15.05
N VAL A 143 -8.23 14.79 14.33
CA VAL A 143 -7.22 15.78 14.72
C VAL A 143 -7.03 16.83 13.62
N ARG A 144 -6.78 18.07 14.04
CA ARG A 144 -6.37 19.19 13.18
C ARG A 144 -5.35 20.09 13.87
N ALA A 145 -4.53 20.77 13.07
CA ALA A 145 -3.50 21.68 13.56
C ALA A 145 -3.55 23.07 12.92
N TRP A 146 -2.89 24.03 13.57
CA TRP A 146 -2.60 25.37 13.06
C TRP A 146 -1.12 25.67 13.16
N ASP A 147 -0.62 26.42 12.19
CA ASP A 147 0.69 27.05 12.27
C ASP A 147 0.62 28.52 12.74
N GLU A 148 1.78 29.14 12.89
CA GLU A 148 1.94 30.54 13.31
C GLU A 148 1.33 31.56 12.34
N THR A 149 1.02 31.14 11.11
CA THR A 149 0.34 31.97 10.11
C THR A 149 -1.17 31.75 10.08
N ASN A 150 -1.71 30.98 11.04
CA ASN A 150 -3.11 30.56 11.14
C ASN A 150 -3.62 29.71 9.97
N ASN A 151 -2.72 29.07 9.20
CA ASN A 151 -3.15 28.06 8.23
C ASN A 151 -3.61 26.80 8.97
N THR A 152 -4.65 26.13 8.45
CA THR A 152 -5.21 24.92 9.06
C THR A 152 -5.61 23.87 8.03
N GLN A 153 -6.11 22.74 8.52
CA GLN A 153 -6.46 21.56 7.77
C GLN A 153 -7.96 21.53 7.40
N PRO A 154 -8.31 21.17 6.15
CA PRO A 154 -9.70 21.02 5.75
C PRO A 154 -10.34 19.80 6.43
N GLU A 155 -11.64 19.87 6.67
CA GLU A 155 -12.40 18.75 7.25
C GLU A 155 -12.42 17.52 6.31
N LYS A 156 -12.59 17.79 5.01
CA LYS A 156 -12.76 16.79 3.96
C LYS A 156 -11.52 16.73 3.08
N LEU A 157 -11.27 15.54 2.53
CA LEU A 157 -10.20 15.30 1.58
C LEU A 157 -10.36 16.23 0.35
N ILE A 158 -9.28 16.91 -0.01
CA ILE A 158 -9.19 17.69 -1.25
C ILE A 158 -8.37 16.87 -2.24
N TRP A 159 -9.08 16.26 -3.19
CA TRP A 159 -8.46 15.34 -4.16
C TRP A 159 -7.65 16.12 -5.21
N ASN A 160 -6.53 15.54 -5.63
CA ASN A 160 -5.76 15.97 -6.79
C ASN A 160 -5.15 14.75 -7.49
N LEU A 161 -4.83 14.91 -8.78
CA LEU A 161 -4.32 13.85 -9.65
C LEU A 161 -3.14 13.06 -9.05
N MET A 162 -2.23 13.73 -8.35
CA MET A 162 -1.01 13.11 -7.80
C MET A 162 -1.22 12.49 -6.42
N GLY A 163 -2.38 12.72 -5.79
CA GLY A 163 -2.62 12.32 -4.39
C GLY A 163 -1.67 12.97 -3.39
N MET A 164 -1.02 14.07 -3.77
CA MET A 164 0.00 14.74 -2.95
C MET A 164 -0.61 15.76 -2.00
N MET A 165 0.13 16.08 -0.92
CA MET A 165 -0.22 17.15 0.02
C MET A 165 -1.60 17.00 0.67
N ASN A 166 -2.12 15.78 0.76
CA ASN A 166 -3.35 15.51 1.49
C ASN A 166 -3.15 15.84 2.98
N ASN A 167 -3.91 16.82 3.46
CA ASN A 167 -3.84 17.29 4.84
C ASN A 167 -5.23 17.43 5.47
N CYS A 168 -6.26 16.72 5.00
CA CYS A 168 -7.54 16.75 5.71
C CYS A 168 -7.39 16.21 7.14
N TRP A 169 -8.41 16.42 7.98
CA TRP A 169 -8.38 15.88 9.34
C TRP A 169 -8.08 14.39 9.30
N PHE A 170 -7.09 13.97 10.08
CA PHE A 170 -6.78 12.55 10.23
C PHE A 170 -7.80 11.94 11.18
N ARG A 171 -8.48 10.86 10.75
CA ARG A 171 -9.60 10.26 11.48
C ARG A 171 -9.33 8.81 11.85
N VAL A 172 -9.52 8.48 13.11
CA VAL A 172 -9.49 7.11 13.64
C VAL A 172 -10.91 6.72 14.02
N LYS A 173 -11.45 5.65 13.43
CA LYS A 173 -12.77 5.15 13.82
C LYS A 173 -12.69 4.33 15.09
N THR A 174 -13.76 4.39 15.87
CA THR A 174 -13.94 3.63 17.10
C THR A 174 -15.11 2.67 16.94
N ASN A 175 -14.90 1.42 17.31
CA ASN A 175 -15.94 0.39 17.30
C ASN A 175 -15.95 -0.37 18.62
N VAL A 176 -17.13 -0.74 19.10
CA VAL A 176 -17.27 -1.61 20.28
C VAL A 176 -17.03 -3.06 19.85
N CYS A 177 -16.16 -3.75 20.58
CA CYS A 177 -15.80 -5.13 20.34
C CYS A 177 -15.91 -5.97 21.63
N ARG A 178 -15.90 -7.30 21.48
CA ARG A 178 -15.87 -8.27 22.58
C ARG A 178 -14.70 -9.24 22.37
N PRO A 179 -13.47 -8.86 22.76
CA PRO A 179 -12.27 -9.66 22.47
C PRO A 179 -12.27 -10.99 23.25
N HIS A 180 -12.86 -10.98 24.46
CA HIS A 180 -13.00 -12.15 25.31
C HIS A 180 -14.44 -12.27 25.82
N LYS A 181 -14.83 -13.48 26.21
CA LYS A 181 -16.20 -13.79 26.64
C LYS A 181 -16.56 -12.98 27.89
N GLY A 182 -17.40 -11.95 27.72
CA GLY A 182 -17.88 -11.10 28.81
C GLY A 182 -17.17 -9.74 28.91
N GLU A 183 -16.07 -9.51 28.19
CA GLU A 183 -15.36 -8.24 28.18
C GLU A 183 -15.80 -7.37 27.00
N ILE A 184 -15.95 -6.07 27.25
CA ILE A 184 -16.25 -5.06 26.25
C ILE A 184 -14.97 -4.24 26.05
N GLY A 185 -14.61 -3.93 24.81
CA GLY A 185 -13.49 -3.06 24.50
C GLY A 185 -13.80 -2.14 23.32
N ILE A 186 -12.97 -1.11 23.15
CA ILE A 186 -13.00 -0.20 22.00
C ILE A 186 -11.86 -0.61 21.08
N VAL A 187 -12.16 -0.95 19.83
CA VAL A 187 -11.15 -1.15 18.79
C VAL A 187 -11.01 0.11 17.95
N PHE A 188 -9.77 0.45 17.62
CA PHE A 188 -9.43 1.66 16.88
C PHE A 188 -8.94 1.34 15.46
N GLU A 189 -9.47 2.04 14.47
CA GLU A 189 -9.13 1.81 13.07
C GLU A 189 -8.61 3.09 12.43
N HIS A 190 -7.36 3.08 12.00
CA HIS A 190 -6.77 4.13 11.14
C HIS A 190 -7.38 4.11 9.72
N PRO A 191 -7.24 5.18 8.92
CA PRO A 191 -7.81 5.26 7.58
C PRO A 191 -7.36 4.15 6.62
N THR A 192 -6.05 3.92 6.58
CA THR A 192 -5.37 2.98 5.69
C THR A 192 -4.16 2.37 6.39
N LEU A 193 -3.65 1.25 5.88
CA LEU A 193 -2.38 0.66 6.31
C LEU A 193 -1.19 1.16 5.45
N PRO A 194 0.06 1.05 5.95
CA PRO A 194 1.22 1.56 5.24
C PRO A 194 1.58 0.73 3.99
N GLY A 195 1.99 1.44 2.94
CA GLY A 195 2.41 0.83 1.67
C GLY A 195 1.24 0.24 0.90
N ASN A 196 1.40 -0.99 0.41
CA ASN A 196 0.40 -1.69 -0.40
C ASN A 196 -0.51 -2.60 0.44
N GLN A 197 -0.53 -2.44 1.77
CA GLN A 197 -1.35 -3.26 2.64
C GLN A 197 -2.81 -2.81 2.58
N SER A 198 -3.72 -3.77 2.40
CA SER A 198 -5.16 -3.54 2.51
C SER A 198 -5.57 -3.53 3.98
N GLY A 199 -6.42 -2.59 4.37
CA GLY A 199 -6.89 -2.43 5.75
C GLY A 199 -7.29 -0.99 6.04
N GLY A 200 -7.64 -0.74 7.30
CA GLY A 200 -8.21 0.54 7.70
C GLY A 200 -9.69 0.69 7.34
N TRP A 201 -10.33 1.71 7.91
CA TRP A 201 -11.77 1.89 7.72
C TRP A 201 -12.14 2.33 6.30
N MET A 202 -11.24 3.00 5.56
CA MET A 202 -11.51 3.41 4.17
C MET A 202 -11.63 2.21 3.23
N ALA A 203 -10.91 1.11 3.50
CA ALA A 203 -11.02 -0.12 2.72
C ALA A 203 -12.38 -0.81 2.94
N LYS A 204 -12.88 -0.81 4.19
CA LYS A 204 -14.17 -1.41 4.56
C LYS A 204 -15.36 -0.66 3.97
N GLU A 205 -15.30 0.67 3.89
CA GLU A 205 -16.38 1.46 3.31
C GLU A 205 -16.54 1.30 1.80
N ARG A 206 -15.48 0.92 1.08
CA ARG A 206 -15.58 0.58 -0.35
C ARG A 206 -16.31 -0.74 -0.59
N HIS A 207 -16.33 -1.63 0.39
CA HIS A 207 -16.99 -2.93 0.34
C HIS A 207 -17.89 -3.09 1.58
N PRO A 208 -19.04 -2.38 1.66
CA PRO A 208 -19.93 -2.53 2.79
C PRO A 208 -20.37 -4.00 2.91
N GLU A 209 -20.01 -4.65 4.00
CA GLU A 209 -20.55 -5.97 4.34
C GLU A 209 -22.06 -5.82 4.56
N ASN A 210 -22.85 -6.22 3.57
CA ASN A 210 -24.29 -6.34 3.74
C ASN A 210 -24.58 -7.52 4.69
N PRO A 211 -25.36 -7.33 5.76
CA PRO A 211 -25.85 -8.45 6.57
C PRO A 211 -26.65 -9.41 5.68
N THR A 212 -26.33 -10.69 5.80
CA THR A 212 -26.90 -11.82 5.05
C THR A 212 -28.44 -11.80 5.06
N ILE A 213 -29.04 -11.44 3.92
CA ILE A 213 -30.41 -11.79 3.59
C ILE A 213 -30.36 -12.76 2.42
N LYS A 214 -30.69 -14.02 2.68
CA LYS A 214 -30.98 -15.01 1.64
C LYS A 214 -32.11 -14.48 0.75
N LYS A 215 -31.77 -13.98 -0.43
CA LYS A 215 -32.74 -13.74 -1.51
C LYS A 215 -32.40 -14.63 -2.69
N SER A 216 -33.14 -15.73 -2.76
CA SER A 216 -33.45 -16.45 -3.98
C SER A 216 -34.05 -15.48 -5.00
N VAL A 217 -33.32 -15.17 -6.06
CA VAL A 217 -33.91 -14.65 -7.29
C VAL A 217 -33.16 -15.23 -8.48
N SER A 218 -33.87 -16.06 -9.21
CA SER A 218 -33.55 -16.65 -10.51
C SER A 218 -33.11 -15.58 -11.52
N SER A 219 -31.92 -15.77 -12.11
CA SER A 219 -31.48 -15.02 -13.29
C SER A 219 -31.88 -15.77 -14.57
N PRO A 220 -32.25 -15.08 -15.67
CA PRO A 220 -32.68 -15.74 -16.90
C PRO A 220 -31.49 -16.42 -17.59
N PHE A 221 -31.72 -17.65 -18.05
CA PHE A 221 -30.82 -18.37 -18.93
C PHE A 221 -30.57 -17.58 -20.22
N MET A 222 -29.31 -17.24 -20.49
CA MET A 222 -28.76 -17.21 -21.85
C MET A 222 -27.57 -18.17 -21.91
N ASN A 223 -27.74 -19.23 -22.69
CA ASN A 223 -26.74 -20.23 -23.02
C ASN A 223 -25.65 -19.62 -23.90
N THR A 224 -24.46 -19.43 -23.35
CA THR A 224 -23.20 -19.64 -24.06
C THR A 224 -22.32 -20.42 -23.09
N ALA A 225 -21.89 -21.61 -23.47
CA ALA A 225 -20.94 -22.38 -22.67
C ALA A 225 -19.66 -21.53 -22.49
N SER A 226 -19.47 -20.92 -21.31
CA SER A 226 -18.25 -20.22 -20.97
C SER A 226 -17.09 -21.21 -21.11
N LYS A 227 -16.17 -20.94 -22.02
CA LYS A 227 -14.93 -21.72 -22.11
C LYS A 227 -14.21 -21.59 -20.78
N THR A 228 -13.86 -22.72 -20.19
CA THR A 228 -13.11 -22.74 -18.95
C THR A 228 -11.66 -23.08 -19.22
N PHE A 229 -10.74 -22.39 -18.54
CA PHE A 229 -9.31 -22.62 -18.68
C PHE A 229 -8.67 -22.87 -17.31
N SER A 230 -7.56 -23.61 -17.28
CA SER A 230 -6.78 -23.80 -16.06
C SER A 230 -5.74 -22.70 -15.91
N MET A 231 -5.26 -22.42 -14.69
CA MET A 231 -4.13 -21.50 -14.51
C MET A 231 -2.88 -21.93 -15.29
N SER A 232 -2.65 -23.24 -15.45
CA SER A 232 -1.54 -23.76 -16.25
C SER A 232 -1.65 -23.37 -17.72
N GLU A 233 -2.88 -23.27 -18.24
CA GLU A 233 -3.12 -22.78 -19.60
C GLU A 233 -2.91 -21.27 -19.68
N VAL A 234 -3.48 -20.51 -18.75
CA VAL A 234 -3.31 -19.05 -18.68
C VAL A 234 -1.82 -18.66 -18.59
N ASN A 235 -1.03 -19.39 -17.79
CA ASN A 235 0.41 -19.16 -17.63
C ASN A 235 1.21 -19.20 -18.96
N LYS A 236 0.72 -19.89 -20.00
CA LYS A 236 1.37 -19.94 -21.32
C LYS A 236 1.25 -18.63 -22.10
N HIS A 237 0.29 -17.79 -21.72
CA HIS A 237 -0.03 -16.53 -22.39
C HIS A 237 0.54 -15.34 -21.60
N ASN A 238 1.88 -15.27 -21.54
CA ASN A 238 2.64 -14.32 -20.74
C ASN A 238 3.59 -13.41 -21.56
N SER A 239 3.31 -13.18 -22.84
CA SER A 239 4.18 -12.41 -23.75
C SER A 239 3.42 -11.35 -24.54
N ALA A 240 4.15 -10.43 -25.22
CA ALA A 240 3.53 -9.36 -26.01
C ALA A 240 2.68 -9.86 -27.19
N ASP A 241 2.97 -11.05 -27.71
CA ASP A 241 2.21 -11.68 -28.78
C ASP A 241 1.05 -12.53 -28.26
N SER A 242 1.00 -12.78 -26.94
CA SER A 242 -0.07 -13.52 -26.29
C SER A 242 -0.10 -13.22 -24.79
N ALA A 243 -0.96 -12.28 -24.38
CA ALA A 243 -1.03 -11.75 -23.02
C ALA A 243 -2.43 -11.95 -22.44
N TRP A 244 -2.61 -12.97 -21.60
CA TRP A 244 -3.85 -13.22 -20.88
C TRP A 244 -3.72 -12.82 -19.43
N ILE A 245 -4.80 -12.38 -18.81
CA ILE A 245 -4.86 -12.08 -17.37
C ILE A 245 -6.11 -12.69 -16.75
N VAL A 246 -6.06 -12.97 -15.45
CA VAL A 246 -7.25 -13.34 -14.67
C VAL A 246 -7.66 -12.18 -13.78
N VAL A 247 -8.94 -11.81 -13.83
CA VAL A 247 -9.55 -10.80 -12.96
C VAL A 247 -10.90 -11.33 -12.48
N HIS A 248 -11.10 -11.43 -11.16
CA HIS A 248 -12.29 -11.98 -10.51
C HIS A 248 -12.68 -13.39 -11.02
N GLY A 249 -11.67 -14.24 -11.26
CA GLY A 249 -11.88 -15.59 -11.79
C GLY A 249 -12.27 -15.65 -13.28
N ASN A 250 -12.30 -14.52 -13.97
CA ASN A 250 -12.55 -14.43 -15.41
C ASN A 250 -11.24 -14.22 -16.17
N ILE A 251 -11.14 -14.77 -17.36
CA ILE A 251 -9.92 -14.76 -18.17
C ILE A 251 -10.12 -13.81 -19.35
N TYR A 252 -9.15 -12.93 -19.55
CA TYR A 252 -9.18 -11.87 -20.55
C TYR A 252 -7.96 -11.95 -21.46
N ASP A 253 -8.18 -11.87 -22.78
CA ASP A 253 -7.10 -11.76 -23.77
C ASP A 253 -6.84 -10.28 -24.07
N CYS A 254 -5.80 -9.73 -23.46
CA CYS A 254 -5.43 -8.33 -23.58
C CYS A 254 -4.44 -8.06 -24.72
N THR A 255 -4.05 -9.08 -25.51
CA THR A 255 -2.98 -8.97 -26.53
C THR A 255 -3.19 -7.80 -27.48
N ARG A 256 -4.42 -7.62 -27.98
CA ARG A 256 -4.78 -6.53 -28.90
C ARG A 256 -4.87 -5.15 -28.24
N PHE A 257 -5.03 -5.10 -26.91
CA PHE A 257 -5.19 -3.86 -26.14
C PHE A 257 -3.87 -3.34 -25.57
N LEU A 258 -2.80 -4.14 -25.59
CA LEU A 258 -1.50 -3.78 -25.02
C LEU A 258 -1.02 -2.38 -25.44
N LYS A 259 -1.14 -2.04 -26.73
CA LYS A 259 -0.67 -0.76 -27.29
C LYS A 259 -1.55 0.44 -26.95
N ASP A 260 -2.82 0.19 -26.65
CA ASP A 260 -3.82 1.21 -26.34
C ASP A 260 -4.00 1.39 -24.83
N HIS A 261 -3.30 0.59 -24.01
CA HIS A 261 -3.38 0.65 -22.56
C HIS A 261 -2.77 1.97 -22.04
N PRO A 262 -3.54 2.83 -21.34
CA PRO A 262 -3.06 4.13 -20.86
C PRO A 262 -1.89 4.05 -19.88
N GLY A 263 -1.78 2.94 -19.13
CA GLY A 263 -0.64 2.65 -18.25
C GLY A 263 0.60 2.10 -18.97
N GLY A 264 0.56 2.01 -20.29
CA GLY A 264 1.60 1.40 -21.13
C GLY A 264 1.53 -0.13 -21.19
N THR A 265 2.10 -0.69 -22.26
CA THR A 265 2.15 -2.13 -22.53
C THR A 265 2.71 -2.95 -21.36
N ASP A 266 3.79 -2.47 -20.75
CA ASP A 266 4.50 -3.20 -19.69
C ASP A 266 3.66 -3.42 -18.44
N SER A 267 2.65 -2.57 -18.20
CA SER A 267 1.75 -2.66 -17.04
C SER A 267 0.78 -3.85 -17.13
N ILE A 268 0.48 -4.34 -18.33
CA ILE A 268 -0.27 -5.59 -18.51
C ILE A 268 0.69 -6.77 -18.54
N LEU A 269 1.83 -6.64 -19.25
CA LEU A 269 2.80 -7.73 -19.40
C LEU A 269 3.42 -8.19 -18.08
N ILE A 270 3.56 -7.31 -17.08
CA ILE A 270 4.06 -7.68 -15.75
C ILE A 270 3.18 -8.74 -15.06
N ASN A 271 1.89 -8.79 -15.42
CA ASN A 271 0.89 -9.68 -14.85
C ASN A 271 0.35 -10.69 -15.87
N ALA A 272 0.89 -10.69 -17.09
CA ALA A 272 0.44 -11.61 -18.14
C ALA A 272 0.72 -13.07 -17.71
N GLY A 273 -0.26 -13.92 -17.93
CA GLY A 273 -0.30 -15.30 -17.49
C GLY A 273 -0.71 -15.49 -16.03
N THR A 274 -1.09 -14.44 -15.28
CA THR A 274 -1.39 -14.56 -13.83
C THR A 274 -2.76 -13.99 -13.46
N ASP A 275 -3.19 -14.26 -12.22
CA ASP A 275 -4.31 -13.55 -11.61
C ASP A 275 -3.82 -12.22 -11.06
N CYS A 276 -4.41 -11.14 -11.57
CA CYS A 276 -4.08 -9.77 -11.20
C CYS A 276 -5.32 -9.01 -10.75
N THR A 277 -6.28 -9.71 -10.15
CA THR A 277 -7.53 -9.12 -9.65
C THR A 277 -7.25 -7.92 -8.74
N GLU A 278 -6.29 -8.06 -7.82
CA GLU A 278 -5.95 -7.03 -6.84
C GLU A 278 -5.27 -5.83 -7.49
N GLU A 279 -4.29 -6.05 -8.36
CA GLU A 279 -3.59 -4.99 -9.09
C GLU A 279 -4.53 -4.25 -10.04
N PHE A 280 -5.44 -4.97 -10.70
CA PHE A 280 -6.40 -4.40 -11.63
C PHE A 280 -7.37 -3.48 -10.88
N ASP A 281 -7.97 -3.96 -9.79
CA ASP A 281 -8.94 -3.18 -8.98
C ASP A 281 -8.33 -1.97 -8.29
N ALA A 282 -7.02 -2.00 -7.99
CA ALA A 282 -6.34 -0.91 -7.29
C ALA A 282 -6.18 0.36 -8.13
N ILE A 283 -6.09 0.24 -9.45
CA ILE A 283 -5.69 1.35 -10.34
C ILE A 283 -6.68 1.64 -11.48
N HIS A 284 -7.65 0.75 -11.73
CA HIS A 284 -8.61 0.89 -12.82
C HIS A 284 -10.00 1.32 -12.34
N SER A 285 -10.58 2.32 -13.01
CA SER A 285 -11.93 2.84 -12.73
C SER A 285 -13.04 1.89 -13.17
N ASP A 286 -14.29 2.13 -12.76
CA ASP A 286 -15.46 1.36 -13.21
C ASP A 286 -15.66 1.38 -14.73
N LYS A 287 -15.21 2.45 -15.39
CA LYS A 287 -15.23 2.53 -16.86
C LYS A 287 -14.23 1.54 -17.47
N ALA A 288 -13.04 1.43 -16.89
CA ALA A 288 -12.03 0.46 -17.32
C ALA A 288 -12.48 -0.99 -17.05
N LYS A 289 -13.19 -1.24 -15.94
CA LYS A 289 -13.83 -2.55 -15.67
C LYS A 289 -14.85 -2.93 -16.75
N LYS A 290 -15.67 -1.97 -17.19
CA LYS A 290 -16.61 -2.21 -18.30
C LYS A 290 -15.90 -2.48 -19.63
N MET A 291 -14.82 -1.75 -19.92
CA MET A 291 -14.01 -1.98 -21.12
C MET A 291 -13.27 -3.33 -21.10
N LEU A 292 -12.88 -3.81 -19.91
CA LEU A 292 -12.20 -5.11 -19.76
C LEU A 292 -13.10 -6.26 -20.25
N GLU A 293 -14.42 -6.16 -20.08
CA GLU A 293 -15.36 -7.21 -20.47
C GLU A 293 -15.35 -7.51 -21.98
N ASP A 294 -15.00 -6.53 -22.82
CA ASP A 294 -14.83 -6.71 -24.27
C ASP A 294 -13.68 -7.66 -24.66
N TYR A 295 -12.81 -7.99 -23.69
CA TYR A 295 -11.65 -8.86 -23.86
C TYR A 295 -11.84 -10.23 -23.18
N ARG A 296 -13.02 -10.50 -22.60
CA ARG A 296 -13.26 -11.75 -21.87
C ARG A 296 -13.32 -12.93 -22.83
N ILE A 297 -12.58 -13.98 -22.49
CA ILE A 297 -12.51 -15.23 -23.27
C ILE A 297 -13.01 -16.45 -22.51
N GLY A 298 -13.15 -16.38 -21.18
CA GLY A 298 -13.62 -17.49 -20.37
C GLY A 298 -13.56 -17.28 -18.86
N GLU A 299 -13.65 -18.39 -18.13
CA GLU A 299 -13.61 -18.46 -16.66
C GLU A 299 -12.54 -19.45 -16.19
N LEU A 300 -12.02 -19.24 -14.98
CA LEU A 300 -11.00 -20.09 -14.38
C LEU A 300 -11.60 -21.36 -13.76
N LEU A 301 -11.04 -22.53 -14.08
CA LEU A 301 -11.42 -23.82 -13.48
C LEU A 301 -11.10 -23.84 -11.97
N THR A 302 -12.14 -23.85 -11.14
CA THR A 302 -12.01 -24.06 -9.69
C THR A 302 -12.34 -25.52 -9.37
N SER A 303 -11.34 -26.34 -9.01
CA SER A 303 -11.58 -27.71 -8.57
C SER A 303 -12.09 -27.70 -7.12
N GLY A 304 -13.35 -28.06 -6.90
CA GLY A 304 -13.98 -28.07 -5.58
C GLY A 304 -13.45 -29.20 -4.69
N TYR A 305 -12.71 -28.85 -3.64
CA TYR A 305 -12.48 -29.73 -2.50
C TYR A 305 -13.63 -29.57 -1.51
N ILE A 306 -14.53 -30.55 -1.47
CA ILE A 306 -15.49 -30.74 -0.37
C ILE A 306 -14.72 -31.40 0.79
N SER A 307 -14.56 -30.67 1.89
CA SER A 307 -14.05 -31.21 3.16
C SER A 307 -15.21 -31.49 4.11
N ASP A 308 -15.62 -32.75 4.22
CA ASP A 308 -16.46 -33.21 5.32
C ASP A 308 -15.61 -34.06 6.28
N SER A 309 -15.69 -33.71 7.56
CA SER A 309 -15.13 -34.45 8.68
C SER A 309 -16.23 -35.25 9.36
N ALA A 310 -16.10 -36.59 9.46
CA ALA A 310 -16.45 -37.40 10.63
C ALA A 310 -16.41 -38.92 10.33
N GLY A 311 -15.73 -39.67 11.19
CA GLY A 311 -16.17 -41.02 11.58
C GLY A 311 -15.35 -42.23 11.10
N SER A 312 -14.67 -42.84 12.09
CA SER A 312 -14.35 -44.29 12.22
C SER A 312 -13.02 -44.84 11.66
N SER A 313 -12.17 -45.29 12.60
CA SER A 313 -11.12 -46.32 12.43
C SER A 313 -11.72 -47.76 12.43
N PRO A 314 -10.96 -48.88 12.36
CA PRO A 314 -9.57 -49.14 11.91
C PRO A 314 -9.44 -50.39 10.97
N ASN A 315 -8.17 -50.75 10.66
CA ASN A 315 -7.64 -52.01 10.07
C ASN A 315 -7.56 -52.02 8.53
N THR A 316 -6.41 -52.31 7.90
CA THR A 316 -5.60 -53.51 8.11
C THR A 316 -4.15 -53.28 7.67
N SER A 317 -3.24 -53.83 8.47
CA SER A 317 -1.80 -53.99 8.26
C SER A 317 -1.44 -54.89 7.07
N VAL A 318 -0.41 -54.52 6.30
CA VAL A 318 0.56 -55.48 5.75
C VAL A 318 1.95 -54.86 5.69
N HIS A 319 2.91 -55.52 6.32
CA HIS A 319 4.35 -55.26 6.31
C HIS A 319 4.98 -55.51 4.93
N GLY A 320 6.05 -54.78 4.61
CA GLY A 320 6.98 -55.12 3.54
C GLY A 320 8.25 -54.28 3.60
N ALA A 321 9.23 -54.73 4.39
CA ALA A 321 10.55 -54.11 4.48
C ALA A 321 11.40 -54.42 3.24
N SER A 322 12.18 -53.44 2.75
CA SER A 322 13.48 -53.71 2.10
C SER A 322 14.39 -52.47 2.12
N ASN A 323 15.61 -52.70 2.61
CA ASN A 323 16.77 -51.81 2.55
C ASN A 323 17.31 -51.70 1.12
N MET A 324 17.88 -50.55 0.75
CA MET A 324 19.06 -50.34 -0.15
C MET A 324 19.28 -48.82 -0.30
N SER A 325 20.27 -48.24 0.40
CA SER A 325 21.63 -47.91 -0.09
C SER A 325 21.73 -46.70 -1.03
N PHE A 326 22.39 -45.67 -0.49
CA PHE A 326 23.19 -44.61 -1.12
C PHE A 326 23.29 -44.58 -2.65
N LEU A 327 22.70 -43.54 -3.24
CA LEU A 327 23.21 -42.89 -4.45
C LEU A 327 23.13 -41.36 -4.27
N ALA A 328 24.25 -40.68 -4.48
CA ALA A 328 24.34 -39.22 -4.44
C ALA A 328 23.54 -38.60 -5.60
N PRO A 329 22.82 -37.48 -5.42
CA PRO A 329 22.15 -36.82 -6.52
C PRO A 329 23.16 -36.13 -7.44
N ILE A 330 23.01 -36.42 -8.73
CA ILE A 330 23.66 -35.79 -9.87
C ILE A 330 23.43 -34.27 -9.79
N LYS A 331 24.52 -33.47 -9.90
CA LYS A 331 24.42 -32.01 -10.08
C LYS A 331 23.83 -31.74 -11.46
N GLU A 332 22.54 -31.40 -11.52
CA GLU A 332 21.95 -30.70 -12.66
C GLU A 332 22.67 -29.36 -12.82
N VAL A 333 23.32 -29.16 -13.96
CA VAL A 333 23.78 -27.84 -14.39
C VAL A 333 22.52 -27.08 -14.82
N ALA A 334 22.08 -26.14 -14.00
CA ALA A 334 20.94 -25.28 -14.31
C ALA A 334 21.19 -24.53 -15.64
N PRO A 335 20.15 -24.33 -16.48
CA PRO A 335 20.29 -23.64 -17.75
C PRO A 335 20.83 -22.22 -17.57
N THR A 336 21.80 -21.84 -18.41
CA THR A 336 22.38 -20.50 -18.45
C THR A 336 21.31 -19.51 -18.92
N ARG A 337 20.67 -18.82 -17.97
CA ARG A 337 19.69 -17.76 -18.24
C ARG A 337 20.41 -16.43 -18.45
N PRO A 338 19.99 -15.57 -19.40
CA PRO A 338 20.65 -14.28 -19.67
C PRO A 338 20.39 -13.22 -18.58
N VAL A 339 19.39 -13.44 -17.71
CA VAL A 339 18.99 -12.51 -16.66
C VAL A 339 19.20 -13.15 -15.29
N ALA A 340 19.84 -12.41 -14.37
CA ALA A 340 20.25 -12.93 -13.06
C ALA A 340 19.11 -12.94 -12.03
N LEU A 341 18.35 -11.85 -11.88
CA LEU A 341 17.29 -11.78 -10.88
C LEU A 341 15.96 -12.26 -11.45
N VAL A 342 15.32 -13.18 -10.72
CA VAL A 342 13.97 -13.67 -11.01
C VAL A 342 13.07 -13.25 -9.84
N PRO A 343 11.91 -12.61 -10.10
CA PRO A 343 10.98 -12.26 -9.05
C PRO A 343 10.64 -13.47 -8.17
N ARG A 344 10.70 -13.29 -6.84
CA ARG A 344 10.36 -14.28 -5.82
C ARG A 344 11.33 -15.49 -5.70
N GLU A 345 12.42 -15.53 -6.44
CA GLU A 345 13.48 -16.53 -6.27
C GLU A 345 14.66 -15.96 -5.46
N LYS A 346 15.26 -16.80 -4.59
CA LYS A 346 16.52 -16.45 -3.90
C LYS A 346 17.70 -16.85 -4.80
N ILE A 347 18.37 -15.85 -5.34
CA ILE A 347 19.52 -16.06 -6.22
C ILE A 347 20.82 -15.89 -5.42
N PRO A 348 21.68 -16.92 -5.34
CA PRO A 348 22.95 -16.81 -4.65
C PRO A 348 23.91 -15.93 -5.45
N CYS A 349 24.36 -14.83 -4.85
CA CYS A 349 25.33 -13.91 -5.44
C CYS A 349 26.57 -13.78 -4.55
N LYS A 350 27.76 -13.80 -5.14
CA LYS A 350 29.02 -13.68 -4.38
C LYS A 350 29.25 -12.23 -4.00
N LEU A 351 29.43 -11.94 -2.71
CA LEU A 351 29.92 -10.64 -2.26
C LEU A 351 31.39 -10.48 -2.70
N VAL A 352 31.68 -9.48 -3.53
CA VAL A 352 33.02 -9.22 -4.07
C VAL A 352 33.70 -8.00 -3.46
N GLU A 353 32.94 -7.04 -2.93
CA GLU A 353 33.51 -5.84 -2.32
C GLU A 353 32.62 -5.31 -1.19
N LYS A 354 33.26 -4.84 -0.12
CA LYS A 354 32.62 -4.12 0.98
C LYS A 354 33.39 -2.84 1.23
N THR A 355 32.74 -1.69 1.06
CA THR A 355 33.34 -0.37 1.26
C THR A 355 32.61 0.37 2.38
N SER A 356 33.36 0.95 3.31
CA SER A 356 32.83 1.90 4.29
C SER A 356 32.76 3.29 3.67
N ILE A 357 31.58 3.90 3.60
CA ILE A 357 31.41 5.25 3.03
C ILE A 357 31.37 6.32 4.13
N SER A 358 30.61 6.08 5.20
CA SER A 358 30.50 6.96 6.38
C SER A 358 30.47 6.12 7.66
N HIS A 359 30.19 6.72 8.82
CA HIS A 359 30.04 5.96 10.06
C HIS A 359 28.86 4.94 10.01
N ASP A 360 27.80 5.27 9.26
CA ASP A 360 26.53 4.53 9.18
C ASP A 360 26.22 3.96 7.79
N VAL A 361 26.96 4.33 6.74
CA VAL A 361 26.72 3.84 5.37
C VAL A 361 27.81 2.86 4.93
N ARG A 362 27.38 1.71 4.40
CA ARG A 362 28.23 0.68 3.78
C ARG A 362 27.76 0.43 2.35
N ARG A 363 28.71 0.25 1.43
CA ARG A 363 28.46 -0.19 0.05
C ARG A 363 28.91 -1.63 -0.10
N PHE A 364 28.03 -2.48 -0.62
CA PHE A 364 28.34 -3.86 -0.97
C PHE A 364 28.25 -4.03 -2.48
N ARG A 365 29.21 -4.72 -3.07
CA ARG A 365 29.18 -5.11 -4.48
C ARG A 365 29.10 -6.63 -4.55
N PHE A 366 28.11 -7.13 -5.28
CA PHE A 366 27.92 -8.56 -5.51
C PHE A 366 28.20 -8.86 -6.98
N ALA A 367 28.90 -9.95 -7.27
CA ALA A 367 28.98 -10.49 -8.61
C ALA A 367 27.69 -11.23 -8.95
N LEU A 368 27.29 -11.15 -10.22
CA LEU A 368 26.21 -11.97 -10.76
C LEU A 368 26.64 -13.45 -10.77
N PRO A 369 25.67 -14.39 -10.77
CA PRO A 369 25.98 -15.82 -10.83
C PRO A 369 26.85 -16.22 -12.02
N SER A 370 26.74 -15.52 -13.16
CA SER A 370 27.61 -15.68 -14.33
C SER A 370 27.95 -14.33 -14.97
N GLU A 371 29.10 -14.25 -15.64
CA GLU A 371 29.65 -13.02 -16.23
C GLU A 371 28.85 -12.50 -17.44
N ASP A 372 28.14 -13.39 -18.13
CA ASP A 372 27.30 -13.11 -19.29
C ASP A 372 25.89 -12.65 -18.92
N GLN A 373 25.54 -12.64 -17.64
CA GLN A 373 24.23 -12.21 -17.18
C GLN A 373 24.12 -10.69 -17.06
N VAL A 374 22.91 -10.19 -17.31
CA VAL A 374 22.49 -8.85 -16.85
C VAL A 374 21.67 -8.97 -15.57
N LEU A 375 21.68 -7.94 -14.72
CA LEU A 375 21.01 -7.97 -13.41
C LEU A 375 19.49 -8.26 -13.53
N GLY A 376 18.82 -7.70 -14.54
CA GLY A 376 17.37 -7.86 -14.72
C GLY A 376 16.49 -7.02 -13.82
N LEU A 377 17.06 -6.10 -13.03
CA LEU A 377 16.30 -5.20 -12.17
C LEU A 377 16.02 -3.87 -12.89
N PRO A 378 14.76 -3.50 -13.13
CA PRO A 378 14.42 -2.18 -13.65
C PRO A 378 14.82 -1.06 -12.69
N VAL A 379 15.05 0.13 -13.22
CA VAL A 379 15.39 1.33 -12.44
C VAL A 379 14.27 1.65 -11.44
N GLY A 380 14.65 1.97 -10.19
CA GLY A 380 13.70 2.34 -9.12
C GLY A 380 13.13 1.16 -8.33
N LYS A 381 13.44 -0.09 -8.69
CA LYS A 381 13.04 -1.29 -7.94
C LYS A 381 14.07 -1.65 -6.87
N HIS A 382 13.62 -2.38 -5.86
CA HIS A 382 14.39 -2.76 -4.68
C HIS A 382 14.52 -4.29 -4.62
N ILE A 383 15.59 -4.79 -4.00
CA ILE A 383 15.79 -6.22 -3.75
C ILE A 383 15.83 -6.48 -2.25
N PHE A 384 15.46 -7.69 -1.84
CA PHE A 384 15.75 -8.19 -0.50
C PHE A 384 17.11 -8.89 -0.51
N LEU A 385 17.99 -8.50 0.42
CA LEU A 385 19.25 -9.18 0.64
C LEU A 385 19.09 -10.12 1.84
N CYS A 386 19.39 -11.40 1.62
CA CYS A 386 19.48 -12.40 2.69
C CYS A 386 20.93 -12.89 2.74
N ALA A 387 21.47 -13.00 3.95
CA ALA A 387 22.77 -13.61 4.19
C ALA A 387 22.67 -14.43 5.47
N THR A 388 23.32 -15.60 5.50
CA THR A 388 23.57 -16.32 6.74
C THR A 388 24.77 -15.68 7.41
N ILE A 389 24.60 -15.25 8.67
CA ILE A 389 25.67 -14.64 9.47
C ILE A 389 25.81 -15.47 10.74
N ASP A 390 27.00 -16.01 10.98
CA ASP A 390 27.28 -16.86 12.15
C ASP A 390 26.27 -18.01 12.31
N ASP A 391 26.00 -18.71 11.19
CA ASP A 391 25.05 -19.82 11.08
C ASP A 391 23.58 -19.47 11.44
N LYS A 392 23.21 -18.18 11.31
CA LYS A 392 21.85 -17.67 11.53
C LYS A 392 21.29 -16.89 10.35
#